data_AF-A0A4Y2GI03-F1
#
_entry.id   AF-A0A4Y2GI03-F1
#
_cell.length_a   1.000
_cell.length_b   1.000
_cell.length_c   1.000
_cell.angle_alpha   90.00
_cell.angle_beta   90.00
_cell.angle_gamma   90.00
#
_symmetry.space_group_name_H-M   'P 1'
#
loop_
_entity.id
_entity.type
_entity.pdbx_description
1 polymer ?
#
loop_
_entity_poly.entity_id
_entity_poly.type
_entity_poly.pdbx_seq_one_letter_code
_entity_poly.pdbx_strand_id
1 'polypeptide(L)'
;MSCRTALTNKVAVLSETPYRSHSIAKTLTSTSDREQPSILQASSSFIETAKSLGNDVSKISVSPATVHRVRAINRSKMAKKIEETLFENLPHLVLHWDSKLLLSIAHGSVNTLEDIVAVLVTGKDFEHLFSVPVALKVIGEQMAEVVIGGVDRFGPRDNIIGLSFDNTASNTGLMQGSCTRIERKFGRTLL
;
A
#
# COMPACT_ATOMS: atom_id res chain seq x y z
N MET A 1 29.27 -14.90 -32.42
CA MET A 1 30.06 -13.78 -31.86
C MET A 1 29.27 -12.50 -32.11
N SER A 2 28.25 -12.23 -31.27
CA SER A 2 28.29 -11.44 -30.03
C SER A 2 28.31 -9.93 -30.27
N CYS A 3 27.15 -9.40 -30.68
CA CYS A 3 26.82 -7.99 -30.49
C CYS A 3 26.21 -7.83 -29.09
N ARG A 4 27.05 -7.52 -28.10
CA ARG A 4 26.66 -7.01 -26.78
C ARG A 4 26.95 -5.51 -26.81
N THR A 5 25.98 -4.66 -26.46
CA THR A 5 26.07 -3.71 -25.34
C THR A 5 24.77 -2.90 -25.23
N ALA A 6 24.03 -3.24 -24.17
CA ALA A 6 23.14 -2.45 -23.32
C ALA A 6 22.62 -1.08 -23.80
N LEU A 7 21.29 -1.05 -23.95
CA LEU A 7 20.46 0.12 -23.67
C LEU A 7 20.62 0.50 -22.18
N THR A 8 21.46 1.49 -21.89
CA THR A 8 21.50 2.11 -20.55
C THR A 8 20.45 3.21 -20.45
N ASN A 9 19.46 2.95 -19.60
CA ASN A 9 18.51 3.89 -19.04
C ASN A 9 19.21 5.18 -18.58
N LYS A 10 18.91 6.30 -19.26
CA LYS A 10 19.05 7.63 -18.65
C LYS A 10 17.88 7.82 -17.68
N VAL A 11 18.05 7.32 -16.44
CA VAL A 11 17.32 7.86 -15.30
C VAL A 11 17.83 9.30 -15.15
N ALA A 12 17.02 10.26 -15.59
CA ALA A 12 17.29 11.66 -15.39
C ALA A 12 17.36 11.92 -13.87
N VAL A 13 18.59 12.05 -13.38
CA VAL A 13 18.90 12.78 -12.16
C VAL A 13 18.37 14.18 -12.39
N LEU A 14 17.18 14.49 -11.84
CA LEU A 14 16.69 15.85 -11.83
C LEU A 14 17.57 16.65 -10.89
N SER A 15 18.43 17.38 -11.56
CA SER A 15 19.44 18.30 -11.10
C SER A 15 18.93 19.29 -10.06
N GLU A 16 19.78 19.49 -9.06
CA GLU A 16 19.90 20.73 -8.31
C GLU A 16 20.04 21.89 -9.31
N THR A 17 19.02 22.73 -9.41
CA THR A 17 19.04 23.98 -10.17
C THR A 17 19.01 25.16 -9.19
N PRO A 18 19.71 26.28 -9.47
CA PRO A 18 19.91 27.37 -8.51
C PRO A 18 18.71 28.33 -8.36
N TYR A 19 17.59 28.06 -9.04
CA TYR A 19 16.32 28.76 -8.80
C TYR A 19 15.47 27.91 -7.84
N ARG A 20 15.55 28.23 -6.55
CA ARG A 20 14.69 27.65 -5.50
C ARG A 20 13.23 28.07 -5.75
N SER A 21 12.54 27.34 -6.62
CA SER A 21 11.09 27.21 -6.47
C SER A 21 10.87 26.57 -5.10
N HIS A 22 10.20 27.29 -4.21
CA HIS A 22 9.94 26.82 -2.85
C HIS A 22 9.02 25.60 -2.95
N SER A 23 9.61 24.41 -2.98
CA SER A 23 8.86 23.17 -3.09
C SER A 23 8.05 22.95 -1.81
N ILE A 24 6.86 22.39 -1.94
CA ILE A 24 5.99 22.08 -0.81
C ILE A 24 6.76 21.15 0.14
N ALA A 25 7.00 21.63 1.36
CA ALA A 25 7.77 20.89 2.34
C ALA A 25 7.09 19.55 2.70
N LYS A 26 7.90 18.51 2.93
CA LYS A 26 7.43 17.18 3.35
C LYS A 26 6.51 17.27 4.58
N THR A 27 6.88 18.09 5.57
CA THR A 27 6.10 18.29 6.81
C THR A 27 4.68 18.77 6.52
N LEU A 28 4.53 19.72 5.59
CA LEU A 28 3.22 20.24 5.24
C LEU A 28 2.35 19.16 4.58
N THR A 29 2.91 18.41 3.64
CA THR A 29 2.16 17.32 3.00
C THR A 29 1.81 16.19 3.95
N SER A 30 2.66 15.88 4.95
CA SER A 30 2.32 14.88 5.96
C SER A 30 1.18 15.35 6.87
N THR A 31 1.12 16.64 7.21
CA THR A 31 -0.01 17.20 7.93
C THR A 31 -1.27 17.16 7.08
N SER A 32 -1.20 17.55 5.80
CA SER A 32 -2.34 17.40 4.89
C SER A 32 -2.80 15.95 4.72
N ASP A 33 -1.92 14.95 4.81
CA ASP A 33 -2.36 13.56 4.75
C ASP A 33 -3.12 13.12 6.01
N ARG A 34 -2.78 13.68 7.18
CA ARG A 34 -3.49 13.42 8.44
C ARG A 34 -4.83 14.14 8.51
N GLU A 35 -4.86 15.42 8.13
CA GLU A 35 -6.07 16.26 8.18
C GLU A 35 -7.03 16.01 6.99
N GLN A 36 -6.59 15.24 6.01
CA GLN A 36 -7.35 14.86 4.81
C GLN A 36 -8.07 16.01 4.06
N PRO A 37 -7.48 17.22 3.88
CA PRO A 37 -8.07 18.20 3.00
C PRO A 37 -8.00 17.72 1.55
N SER A 38 -9.00 18.12 0.77
CA SER A 38 -8.97 17.94 -0.68
C SER A 38 -7.72 18.61 -1.29
N ILE A 39 -7.33 18.17 -2.48
CA ILE A 39 -6.15 18.73 -3.19
C ILE A 39 -6.31 20.24 -3.41
N LEU A 40 -7.53 20.69 -3.71
CA LEU A 40 -7.86 22.11 -3.87
C LEU A 40 -7.73 22.87 -2.56
N GLN A 41 -8.31 22.36 -1.48
CA GLN A 41 -8.18 22.99 -0.15
C GLN A 41 -6.71 23.06 0.28
N ALA A 42 -5.95 21.98 0.14
CA ALA A 42 -4.53 21.97 0.48
C ALA A 42 -3.72 23.01 -0.34
N SER A 43 -4.02 23.14 -1.63
CA SER A 43 -3.41 24.14 -2.52
C SER A 43 -3.74 25.57 -2.08
N SER A 44 -5.02 25.86 -1.85
CA SER A 44 -5.48 27.19 -1.43
C SER A 44 -4.93 27.57 -0.05
N SER A 45 -4.98 26.65 0.92
CA SER A 45 -4.43 26.87 2.26
C SER A 45 -2.93 27.16 2.21
N PHE A 46 -2.17 26.48 1.34
CA PHE A 46 -0.75 26.77 1.16
C PHE A 46 -0.50 28.19 0.65
N ILE A 47 -1.24 28.60 -0.38
CA ILE A 47 -1.11 29.93 -0.99
C ILE A 47 -1.44 31.03 0.02
N GLU A 48 -2.57 30.90 0.74
CA GLU A 48 -2.98 31.88 1.74
C GLU A 48 -2.01 31.93 2.93
N THR A 49 -1.47 30.79 3.36
CA THR A 49 -0.46 30.76 4.42
C THR A 49 0.84 31.41 3.98
N ALA A 50 1.28 31.16 2.74
CA ALA A 50 2.49 31.81 2.23
C ALA A 50 2.32 33.33 2.16
N LYS A 51 1.15 33.79 1.71
CA LYS A 51 0.77 35.21 1.66
C LYS A 51 0.74 35.85 3.05
N SER A 52 0.13 35.19 4.04
CA SER A 52 0.06 35.72 5.41
C SER A 52 1.42 35.81 6.09
N LEU A 53 2.34 34.92 5.73
CA LEU A 53 3.75 34.96 6.16
C LEU A 53 4.61 35.97 5.38
N GLY A 54 4.00 36.81 4.52
CA GLY A 54 4.69 37.86 3.77
C GLY A 54 5.43 37.39 2.52
N ASN A 55 5.18 36.17 2.04
CA ASN A 55 5.77 35.69 0.79
C ASN A 55 5.01 36.26 -0.41
N ASP A 56 5.77 36.58 -1.46
CA ASP A 56 5.22 37.02 -2.74
C ASP A 56 4.64 35.84 -3.52
N VAL A 57 3.31 35.74 -3.55
CA VAL A 57 2.58 34.66 -4.22
C VAL A 57 2.88 34.58 -5.71
N SER A 58 3.24 35.69 -6.37
CA SER A 58 3.59 35.68 -7.80
C SER A 58 4.85 34.86 -8.09
N LYS A 59 5.70 34.65 -7.08
CA LYS A 59 6.93 33.84 -7.14
C LYS A 59 6.71 32.39 -6.71
N ILE A 60 5.49 32.04 -6.29
CA ILE A 60 5.13 30.70 -5.82
C ILE A 60 4.34 29.97 -6.90
N SER A 61 4.94 28.95 -7.50
CA SER A 61 4.24 28.06 -8.44
C SER A 61 3.68 26.84 -7.70
N VAL A 62 2.44 26.95 -7.21
CA VAL A 62 1.70 25.82 -6.64
C VAL A 62 0.38 25.65 -7.37
N SER A 63 0.27 24.52 -8.06
CA SER A 63 -0.98 24.07 -8.67
C SER A 63 -1.54 22.86 -7.91
N PRO A 64 -2.84 22.56 -8.05
CA PRO A 64 -3.43 21.31 -7.55
C PRO A 64 -2.65 20.07 -8.02
N ALA A 65 -2.17 20.06 -9.27
CA ALA A 65 -1.35 18.97 -9.81
C ALA A 65 -0.01 18.83 -9.08
N THR A 66 0.63 19.96 -8.72
CA THR A 66 1.86 19.96 -7.91
C THR A 66 1.60 19.33 -6.54
N VAL A 67 0.54 19.75 -5.85
CA VAL A 67 0.14 19.20 -4.53
C VAL A 67 -0.10 17.70 -4.63
N HIS A 68 -0.88 17.26 -5.63
CA HIS A 68 -1.15 15.85 -5.87
C HIS A 68 0.12 15.03 -6.04
N ARG A 69 1.02 15.47 -6.92
CA ARG A 69 2.28 14.77 -7.20
C ARG A 69 3.18 14.68 -5.97
N VAL A 70 3.32 15.77 -5.21
CA VAL A 70 4.15 15.77 -3.99
C VAL A 70 3.57 14.83 -2.94
N ARG A 71 2.24 14.83 -2.73
CA ARG A 71 1.57 13.87 -1.82
C ARG A 71 1.81 12.43 -2.27
N ALA A 72 1.65 12.13 -3.56
CA ALA A 72 1.88 10.79 -4.10
C ALA A 72 3.33 10.30 -3.87
N ILE A 73 4.33 11.15 -4.14
CA ILE A 73 5.75 10.84 -3.89
C ILE A 73 5.99 10.60 -2.39
N ASN A 74 5.44 11.45 -1.52
CA ASN A 74 5.67 11.33 -0.08
C ASN A 74 4.99 10.10 0.51
N ARG A 75 3.79 9.75 0.05
CA ARG A 75 3.09 8.51 0.40
C ARG A 75 3.86 7.28 -0.04
N SER A 76 4.39 7.26 -1.28
CA SER A 76 5.21 6.15 -1.77
C SER A 76 6.48 5.96 -0.94
N LYS A 77 7.18 7.07 -0.60
CA LYS A 77 8.34 7.02 0.29
C LYS A 77 7.98 6.53 1.69
N MET A 78 6.84 6.95 2.23
CA MET A 78 6.36 6.49 3.54
C MET A 78 6.04 5.00 3.52
N ALA A 79 5.31 4.53 2.50
CA ALA A 79 4.96 3.11 2.34
C ALA A 79 6.21 2.23 2.30
N LYS A 80 7.22 2.62 1.51
CA LYS A 80 8.50 1.90 1.47
C LYS A 80 9.21 1.88 2.82
N LYS A 81 9.20 3.00 3.55
CA LYS A 81 9.77 3.05 4.91
C LYS A 81 9.02 2.13 5.87
N ILE A 82 7.69 2.07 5.78
CA ILE A 82 6.88 1.15 6.58
C ILE A 82 7.26 -0.29 6.24
N GLU A 83 7.29 -0.66 4.96
CA GLU A 83 7.74 -2.00 4.51
C GLU A 83 9.10 -2.39 5.08
N GLU A 84 10.06 -1.47 5.13
CA GLU A 84 11.41 -1.73 5.64
C GLU A 84 11.49 -1.85 7.17
N THR A 85 10.66 -1.12 7.93
CA THR A 85 10.80 -0.98 9.40
C THR A 85 9.73 -1.72 10.22
N LEU A 86 8.59 -2.07 9.61
CA LEU A 86 7.40 -2.54 10.33
C LEU A 86 7.62 -3.87 11.07
N PHE A 87 8.61 -4.65 10.64
CA PHE A 87 8.84 -6.02 11.11
C PHE A 87 10.13 -6.20 11.90
N GLU A 88 10.73 -5.10 12.34
CA GLU A 88 11.82 -5.15 13.32
C GLU A 88 11.25 -5.58 14.69
N ASN A 89 11.57 -6.80 15.14
CA ASN A 89 11.11 -7.41 16.41
C ASN A 89 9.60 -7.74 16.47
N LEU A 90 9.14 -8.52 15.49
CA LEU A 90 7.77 -9.02 15.44
C LEU A 90 7.34 -9.83 16.69
N PRO A 91 6.15 -9.55 17.26
CA PRO A 91 5.51 -10.47 18.19
C PRO A 91 5.05 -11.74 17.47
N HIS A 92 4.48 -12.68 18.22
CA HIS A 92 3.66 -13.74 17.60
C HIS A 92 2.41 -13.12 16.96
N LEU A 93 2.10 -13.55 15.74
CA LEU A 93 1.02 -13.00 14.94
C LEU A 93 -0.04 -14.05 14.61
N VAL A 94 -1.28 -13.60 14.49
CA VAL A 94 -2.38 -14.32 13.84
C VAL A 94 -2.61 -13.69 12.48
N LEU A 95 -2.67 -14.52 11.43
CA LEU A 95 -2.97 -14.09 10.07
C LEU A 95 -4.47 -14.14 9.85
N HIS A 96 -5.04 -13.01 9.45
CA HIS A 96 -6.46 -12.85 9.19
C HIS A 96 -6.72 -12.55 7.72
N TRP A 97 -7.79 -13.12 7.17
CA TRP A 97 -8.32 -12.68 5.90
C TRP A 97 -9.84 -12.75 5.83
N ASP A 98 -10.42 -11.79 5.13
CA ASP A 98 -11.84 -11.73 4.82
C ASP A 98 -12.06 -11.24 3.39
N SER A 99 -13.13 -11.71 2.74
CA SER A 99 -13.48 -11.34 1.37
C SER A 99 -14.84 -10.68 1.28
N LYS A 100 -14.94 -9.60 0.51
CA LYS A 100 -16.18 -8.90 0.22
C LYS A 100 -16.35 -8.76 -1.29
N LEU A 101 -17.53 -9.14 -1.79
CA LEU A 101 -17.92 -8.87 -3.17
C LEU A 101 -18.29 -7.39 -3.31
N LEU A 102 -17.53 -6.63 -4.09
CA LEU A 102 -17.69 -5.19 -4.29
C LEU A 102 -17.75 -4.84 -5.77
N LEU A 103 -18.32 -3.67 -6.09
CA LEU A 103 -18.32 -3.16 -7.47
C LEU A 103 -16.91 -2.75 -7.87
N SER A 104 -16.45 -3.24 -9.01
CA SER A 104 -15.18 -2.83 -9.59
C SER A 104 -15.22 -1.35 -9.98
N ILE A 105 -14.20 -0.62 -9.58
CA ILE A 105 -13.96 0.77 -9.98
C ILE A 105 -12.80 0.89 -10.97
N ALA A 106 -12.11 -0.22 -11.29
CA ALA A 106 -10.85 -0.23 -12.02
C ALA A 106 -10.98 0.18 -13.50
N HIS A 107 -12.19 0.15 -14.06
CA HIS A 107 -12.42 0.35 -15.50
C HIS A 107 -13.47 1.42 -15.85
N GLY A 108 -13.96 2.20 -14.88
CA GLY A 108 -15.03 3.19 -15.12
C GLY A 108 -16.38 2.58 -15.54
N SER A 109 -16.48 1.25 -15.59
CA SER A 109 -17.70 0.47 -15.81
C SER A 109 -18.13 -0.09 -14.46
N VAL A 110 -19.25 0.39 -13.94
CA VAL A 110 -19.80 0.05 -12.61
C VAL A 110 -20.52 -1.31 -12.64
N ASN A 111 -20.21 -2.18 -13.60
CA ASN A 111 -21.06 -3.33 -13.93
C ASN A 111 -20.44 -4.69 -13.60
N THR A 112 -19.20 -4.75 -13.12
CA THR A 112 -18.54 -6.01 -12.73
C THR A 112 -18.35 -6.05 -11.23
N LEU A 113 -18.78 -7.15 -10.62
CA LEU A 113 -18.48 -7.45 -9.21
C LEU A 113 -17.13 -8.17 -9.13
N GLU A 114 -16.31 -7.75 -8.17
CA GLU A 114 -14.99 -8.29 -7.89
C GLU A 114 -14.91 -8.66 -6.41
N ASP A 115 -14.31 -9.81 -6.11
CA ASP A 115 -14.03 -10.19 -4.74
C ASP A 115 -12.78 -9.47 -4.27
N ILE A 116 -12.94 -8.64 -3.26
CA ILE A 116 -11.82 -7.93 -2.63
C ILE A 116 -11.49 -8.63 -1.32
N VAL A 117 -10.23 -9.01 -1.15
CA VAL A 117 -9.76 -9.73 0.03
C VAL A 117 -8.96 -8.77 0.90
N ALA A 118 -9.38 -8.55 2.13
CA ALA A 118 -8.57 -7.88 3.14
C ALA A 118 -7.65 -8.92 3.79
N VAL A 119 -6.33 -8.68 3.76
CA VAL A 119 -5.33 -9.53 4.42
C VAL A 119 -4.62 -8.70 5.47
N LEU A 120 -4.71 -9.12 6.73
CA LEU A 120 -4.12 -8.40 7.85
C LEU A 120 -3.52 -9.36 8.88
N VAL A 121 -2.69 -8.84 9.76
CA VAL A 121 -2.18 -9.57 10.92
C VAL A 121 -2.53 -8.84 12.20
N THR A 122 -2.76 -9.61 13.24
CA THR A 122 -2.87 -9.10 14.60
C THR A 122 -1.86 -9.79 15.50
N GLY A 123 -1.42 -9.09 16.53
CA GLY A 123 -0.54 -9.57 17.58
C GLY A 123 -0.74 -8.72 18.83
N LYS A 124 0.06 -8.97 19.86
CA LYS A 124 0.01 -8.15 21.07
C LYS A 124 0.33 -6.70 20.73
N ASP A 125 -0.63 -5.80 20.97
CA ASP A 125 -0.52 -4.35 20.71
C ASP A 125 -0.13 -4.02 19.26
N PHE A 126 -0.40 -4.94 18.32
CA PHE A 126 -0.01 -4.83 16.92
C PHE A 126 -1.16 -5.25 16.01
N GLU A 127 -1.52 -4.38 15.07
CA GLU A 127 -2.46 -4.68 14.00
C GLU A 127 -1.95 -4.03 12.73
N HIS A 128 -1.95 -4.79 11.63
CA HIS A 128 -1.53 -4.24 10.35
C HIS A 128 -2.24 -4.91 9.17
N LEU A 129 -2.85 -4.07 8.32
CA LEU A 129 -3.41 -4.47 7.04
C LEU A 129 -2.29 -4.56 5.99
N PHE A 130 -1.97 -5.78 5.53
CA PHE A 130 -0.97 -5.99 4.48
C PHE A 130 -1.46 -5.50 3.13
N SER A 131 -2.65 -5.93 2.75
CA SER A 131 -3.12 -5.72 1.40
C SER A 131 -4.62 -5.88 1.28
N VAL A 132 -5.16 -5.27 0.22
CA VAL A 132 -6.56 -5.37 -0.17
C VAL A 132 -6.64 -5.75 -1.67
N PRO A 133 -6.09 -6.90 -2.09
CA PRO A 133 -6.08 -7.28 -3.50
C PRO A 133 -7.45 -7.80 -3.96
N VAL A 134 -7.66 -7.67 -5.27
CA VAL A 134 -8.77 -8.33 -5.96
C VAL A 134 -8.42 -9.80 -6.15
N ALA A 135 -9.30 -10.69 -5.69
CA ALA A 135 -9.31 -12.10 -6.04
C ALA A 135 -10.26 -12.31 -7.24
N LEU A 136 -9.79 -13.03 -8.26
CA LEU A 136 -10.60 -13.30 -9.45
C LEU A 136 -11.82 -14.20 -9.14
N LYS A 137 -11.70 -15.05 -8.10
CA LYS A 137 -12.71 -15.99 -7.58
C LYS A 137 -12.42 -16.30 -6.10
N VAL A 138 -13.46 -16.42 -5.27
CA VAL A 138 -13.34 -16.90 -3.87
C VAL A 138 -13.24 -18.43 -3.79
N ILE A 139 -12.21 -19.00 -4.42
CA ILE A 139 -11.84 -20.41 -4.23
C ILE A 139 -10.59 -20.50 -3.36
N GLY A 140 -10.46 -21.58 -2.58
CA GLY A 140 -9.40 -21.71 -1.57
C GLY A 140 -7.98 -21.54 -2.14
N GLU A 141 -7.75 -21.91 -3.40
CA GLU A 141 -6.48 -21.68 -4.10
C GLU A 141 -6.15 -20.20 -4.29
N GLN A 142 -7.04 -19.45 -4.92
CA GLN A 142 -6.81 -18.03 -5.19
C GLN A 142 -6.76 -17.21 -3.90
N MET A 143 -7.57 -17.60 -2.90
CA MET A 143 -7.51 -17.01 -1.57
C MET A 143 -6.12 -17.22 -0.94
N ALA A 144 -5.61 -18.45 -0.97
CA ALA A 144 -4.27 -18.74 -0.46
C ALA A 144 -3.18 -17.97 -1.19
N GLU A 145 -3.22 -17.88 -2.52
CA GLU A 145 -2.24 -17.13 -3.31
C GLU A 145 -2.19 -15.65 -2.92
N VAL A 146 -3.37 -15.03 -2.79
CA VAL A 146 -3.53 -13.64 -2.35
C VAL A 146 -2.96 -13.43 -0.95
N VAL A 147 -3.31 -14.31 0.00
CA VAL A 147 -2.87 -14.22 1.39
C VAL A 147 -1.37 -14.44 1.50
N ILE A 148 -0.82 -15.47 0.84
CA ILE A 148 0.61 -15.76 0.80
C ILE A 148 1.37 -14.60 0.15
N GLY A 149 0.86 -14.02 -0.94
CA GLY A 149 1.48 -12.86 -1.58
C GLY A 149 1.57 -11.65 -0.65
N GLY A 150 0.57 -11.43 0.20
CA GLY A 150 0.62 -10.43 1.28
C GLY A 150 1.73 -10.72 2.27
N VAL A 151 1.82 -11.96 2.78
CA VAL A 151 2.84 -12.36 3.75
C VAL A 151 4.25 -12.30 3.15
N ASP A 152 4.47 -12.82 1.95
CA ASP A 152 5.78 -12.87 1.31
C ASP A 152 6.32 -11.46 0.99
N ARG A 153 5.44 -10.47 0.72
CA ARG A 153 5.84 -9.06 0.49
C ARG A 153 6.48 -8.43 1.73
N PHE A 154 5.97 -8.78 2.91
CA PHE A 154 6.32 -8.13 4.17
C PHE A 154 7.26 -8.98 5.05
N GLY A 155 7.33 -10.28 4.79
CA GLY A 155 8.24 -11.21 5.46
C GLY A 155 7.89 -11.72 6.87
N PRO A 156 6.69 -11.55 7.47
CA PRO A 156 6.44 -11.99 8.85
C PRO A 156 6.12 -13.48 8.98
N ARG A 157 6.47 -14.29 7.97
CA ARG A 157 6.05 -15.69 7.85
C ARG A 157 6.36 -16.50 9.11
N ASP A 158 7.57 -16.38 9.63
CA ASP A 158 8.02 -17.19 10.77
C ASP A 158 7.31 -16.83 12.08
N ASN A 159 6.77 -15.62 12.18
CA ASN A 159 6.07 -15.11 13.35
C ASN A 159 4.58 -15.47 13.39
N ILE A 160 4.01 -15.95 12.28
CA ILE A 160 2.58 -16.33 12.19
C ILE A 160 2.36 -17.67 12.91
N ILE A 161 1.62 -17.64 14.02
CA ILE A 161 1.33 -18.82 14.86
C ILE A 161 -0.10 -19.33 14.72
N GLY A 162 -0.97 -18.59 14.02
CA GLY A 162 -2.37 -18.94 13.88
C GLY A 162 -3.01 -18.33 12.64
N LEU A 163 -4.10 -18.94 12.18
CA LEU A 163 -4.95 -18.47 11.09
C LEU A 163 -6.34 -18.11 11.60
N SER A 164 -6.96 -17.09 11.02
CA SER A 164 -8.33 -16.67 11.33
C SER A 164 -9.03 -16.12 10.09
N PHE A 165 -10.30 -16.52 9.89
CA PHE A 165 -11.08 -16.21 8.69
C PHE A 165 -12.57 -16.35 8.98
N ASP A 166 -13.42 -15.65 8.22
CA ASP A 166 -14.86 -15.62 8.46
C ASP A 166 -15.60 -16.81 7.81
N ASN A 167 -15.34 -17.10 6.53
CA ASN A 167 -16.09 -18.12 5.79
C ASN A 167 -15.43 -19.51 5.83
N THR A 168 -16.13 -20.50 6.38
CA THR A 168 -15.61 -21.88 6.48
C THR A 168 -15.40 -22.57 5.13
N ALA A 169 -16.30 -22.40 4.15
CA ALA A 169 -16.40 -23.31 3.00
C ALA A 169 -15.18 -23.28 2.05
N SER A 170 -14.68 -22.09 1.72
CA SER A 170 -13.49 -21.93 0.87
C SER A 170 -12.18 -22.10 1.64
N ASN A 171 -12.22 -22.05 2.98
CA ASN A 171 -11.03 -21.99 3.81
C ASN A 171 -10.63 -23.35 4.44
N THR A 172 -11.58 -24.20 4.85
CA THR A 172 -11.30 -25.40 5.65
C THR A 172 -11.30 -26.72 4.86
N GLY A 173 -11.52 -26.70 3.54
CA GLY A 173 -11.52 -27.91 2.73
C GLY A 173 -10.22 -28.70 2.87
N LEU A 174 -10.29 -29.99 3.23
CA LEU A 174 -9.14 -30.85 3.56
C LEU A 174 -7.99 -30.78 2.54
N MET A 175 -8.33 -30.74 1.24
CA MET A 175 -7.34 -30.75 0.14
C MET A 175 -7.22 -29.42 -0.60
N GLN A 176 -8.31 -28.64 -0.67
CA GLN A 176 -8.41 -27.45 -1.52
C GLN A 176 -8.68 -26.15 -0.75
N GLY A 177 -8.90 -26.25 0.57
CA GLY A 177 -9.09 -25.10 1.43
C GLY A 177 -7.84 -24.21 1.45
N SER A 178 -8.07 -22.90 1.59
CA SER A 178 -6.99 -21.93 1.68
C SER A 178 -6.04 -22.24 2.84
N CYS A 179 -6.55 -22.68 3.99
CA CYS A 179 -5.74 -22.98 5.17
C CYS A 179 -4.75 -24.09 4.90
N THR A 180 -5.22 -25.23 4.36
CA THR A 180 -4.34 -26.35 3.99
C THR A 180 -3.23 -25.90 3.04
N ARG A 181 -3.54 -25.00 2.09
CA ARG A 181 -2.56 -24.48 1.13
C ARG A 181 -1.55 -23.54 1.78
N ILE A 182 -2.01 -22.67 2.68
CA ILE A 182 -1.15 -21.78 3.47
C ILE A 182 -0.22 -22.60 4.37
N GLU A 183 -0.74 -23.57 5.12
CA GLU A 183 0.04 -24.47 5.98
C GLU A 183 1.06 -25.27 5.18
N ARG A 184 0.69 -25.81 4.02
CA ARG A 184 1.62 -26.52 3.13
C ARG A 184 2.72 -25.59 2.62
N LYS A 185 2.38 -24.36 2.23
CA LYS A 185 3.38 -23.36 1.83
C LYS A 185 4.30 -23.05 3.00
N PHE A 186 3.76 -22.93 4.21
CA PHE A 186 4.47 -22.52 5.41
C PHE A 186 5.32 -23.65 5.99
N GLY A 187 4.94 -24.91 5.73
CA GLY A 187 5.60 -26.11 6.21
C GLY A 187 5.22 -26.48 7.65
N ARG A 188 4.09 -25.96 8.16
CA ARG A 188 3.64 -26.16 9.55
C ARG A 188 2.13 -26.00 9.70
N THR A 189 1.57 -26.65 10.72
CA THR A 189 0.17 -26.51 11.13
C THR A 189 -0.04 -25.20 11.89
N LEU A 190 -1.13 -24.51 11.60
CA LEU A 190 -1.49 -23.19 12.12
C LEU A 190 -2.98 -23.08 12.48
N LEU A 191 -3.79 -24.09 12.13
CA LEU A 191 -5.16 -24.29 12.59
C LEU A 191 -5.23 -25.13 13.87
#